data_AF-A0A1I4UT81-F1
#
_entry.id   AF-A0A1I4UT81-F1
#
_cell.length_a   1.000
_cell.length_b   1.000
_cell.length_c   1.000
_cell.angle_alpha   90.00
_cell.angle_beta   90.00
_cell.angle_gamma   90.00
#
_symmetry.space_group_name_H-M   'P 1'
#
loop_
_entity.id
_entity.type
_entity.pdbx_description
1 polymer ?
#
loop_
_entity_poly.entity_id
_entity_poly.type
_entity_poly.pdbx_seq_one_letter_code
_entity_poly.pdbx_strand_id
1 'polypeptide(L)'
;MENDNTPTSIPVGPEDMEAFLDLVRTARIMQDYMNDQTAHGIAEIMATVLKLTNAVISTDLIDVLERGMQDPELDKALLDPPKIGLGGLIKQMGDEDFQKGMGVMLTLVKAIGRATEE
;
A
#
# COMPACT_ATOMS: atom_id res chain seq x y z
N MET A 1 17.86 12.71 58.99
CA MET A 1 18.76 12.75 57.83
C MET A 1 19.46 11.41 57.79
N GLU A 2 19.13 10.54 56.85
CA GLU A 2 20.14 9.62 56.32
C GLU A 2 19.62 9.20 54.94
N ASN A 3 20.22 9.79 53.91
CA ASN A 3 19.92 9.55 52.51
C ASN A 3 20.84 8.39 52.12
N ASP A 4 20.33 7.16 52.13
CA ASP A 4 21.12 5.98 51.76
C ASP A 4 21.16 5.87 50.22
N ASN A 5 21.99 6.74 49.63
CA ASN A 5 22.35 6.72 48.22
C ASN A 5 23.58 5.80 48.05
N THR A 6 23.42 4.50 48.25
CA THR A 6 24.43 3.55 47.76
C THR A 6 24.23 3.37 46.26
N PRO A 7 25.22 3.69 45.40
CA PRO A 7 25.12 3.38 43.98
C PRO A 7 25.04 1.86 43.85
N THR A 8 23.93 1.35 43.31
CA THR A 8 23.73 -0.07 43.02
C THR A 8 24.81 -0.54 42.04
N SER A 9 25.92 -1.07 42.57
CA SER A 9 26.97 -1.67 41.75
C SER A 9 26.46 -3.02 41.29
N ILE A 10 25.89 -3.07 40.08
CA ILE A 10 25.58 -4.33 39.42
C ILE A 10 26.94 -5.03 39.19
N PRO A 11 27.20 -6.19 39.81
CA PRO A 11 28.42 -6.93 39.55
C PRO A 11 28.31 -7.47 38.12
N VAL A 12 28.96 -6.79 37.18
CA VAL A 12 29.01 -7.20 35.78
C VAL A 12 29.91 -8.42 35.69
N GLY A 13 29.31 -9.59 35.50
CA GLY A 13 30.03 -10.83 35.26
C GLY A 13 30.56 -10.92 33.83
N PRO A 14 31.52 -11.83 33.54
CA PRO A 14 31.94 -12.16 32.18
C PRO A 14 30.75 -12.50 31.26
N GLU A 15 29.75 -13.18 31.80
CA GLU A 15 28.49 -13.55 31.13
C GLU A 15 27.65 -12.35 30.69
N ASP A 16 27.62 -11.27 31.49
CA ASP A 16 26.91 -10.05 31.14
C ASP A 16 27.61 -9.29 30.01
N MET A 17 28.94 -9.36 29.95
CA MET A 17 29.72 -8.79 28.85
C MET A 17 29.54 -9.54 27.55
N GLU A 18 29.42 -10.86 27.60
CA GLU A 18 29.15 -11.68 26.43
C GLU A 18 27.75 -11.38 25.87
N ALA A 19 26.73 -11.31 26.74
CA ALA A 19 25.37 -10.91 26.35
C ALA A 19 25.32 -9.48 25.77
N PHE A 20 26.06 -8.54 26.36
CA PHE A 20 26.15 -7.17 25.84
C PHE A 20 26.83 -7.11 24.47
N LEU A 21 27.91 -7.87 24.26
CA LEU A 21 28.61 -7.95 22.99
C LEU A 21 27.75 -8.56 21.89
N ASP A 22 26.97 -9.59 22.21
CA ASP A 22 26.04 -10.19 21.27
C ASP A 22 24.90 -9.22 20.93
N LEU A 23 24.35 -8.49 21.90
CA LEU A 23 23.35 -7.46 21.64
C LEU A 23 23.89 -6.35 20.73
N VAL A 24 25.13 -5.89 20.95
CA VAL A 24 25.79 -4.88 20.11
C VAL A 24 26.04 -5.43 18.70
N ARG A 25 26.41 -6.71 18.56
CA ARG A 25 26.56 -7.37 17.24
C ARG A 25 25.25 -7.48 16.51
N THR A 26 24.18 -7.89 17.18
CA THR A 26 22.82 -7.94 16.60
C THR A 26 22.35 -6.55 16.17
N ALA A 27 22.57 -5.54 17.01
CA ALA A 27 22.26 -4.15 16.67
C ALA A 27 23.04 -3.66 15.45
N ARG A 28 24.32 -4.04 15.35
CA ARG A 28 25.17 -3.70 14.20
C ARG A 28 24.75 -4.40 12.92
N ILE A 29 24.35 -5.68 12.98
CA ILE A 29 23.79 -6.40 11.84
C ILE A 29 22.49 -5.73 11.37
N MET A 30 21.62 -5.32 12.30
CA MET A 30 20.39 -4.59 11.96
C MET A 30 20.70 -3.22 11.35
N GLN A 31 21.71 -2.52 11.85
CA GLN A 31 22.17 -1.24 11.33
C GLN A 31 22.79 -1.37 9.93
N ASP A 32 23.58 -2.42 9.68
CA ASP A 32 24.15 -2.74 8.37
C ASP A 32 23.07 -3.18 7.37
N TYR A 33 22.01 -3.86 7.83
CA TYR A 33 20.84 -4.18 7.00
C TYR A 33 19.99 -2.93 6.67
N MET A 34 19.93 -1.96 7.56
CA MET A 34 19.28 -0.66 7.31
C MET A 34 20.18 0.33 6.55
N ASN A 35 21.41 -0.06 6.21
CA ASN A 35 22.35 0.78 5.48
C ASN A 35 21.77 1.26 4.14
N ASP A 36 22.39 2.30 3.57
CA ASP A 36 21.95 3.13 2.43
C ASP A 36 21.21 2.38 1.31
N GLN A 37 21.57 1.13 1.03
CA GLN A 37 20.93 0.30 0.01
C GLN A 37 19.46 -0.03 0.30
N THR A 38 19.08 -0.25 1.57
CA THR A 38 17.70 -0.50 1.99
C THR A 38 16.91 0.80 2.10
N ALA A 39 17.54 1.86 2.59
CA ALA A 39 16.94 3.20 2.59
C ALA A 39 16.64 3.68 1.16
N HIS A 40 17.55 3.40 0.21
CA HIS A 40 17.37 3.69 -1.20
C HIS A 40 16.22 2.89 -1.82
N GLY A 41 16.16 1.57 -1.55
CA GLY A 41 15.04 0.73 -2.01
C GLY A 41 13.68 1.16 -1.46
N ILE A 42 13.60 1.55 -0.18
CA ILE A 42 12.37 2.08 0.43
C ILE A 42 12.00 3.43 -0.21
N ALA A 43 12.97 4.31 -0.44
CA ALA A 43 12.75 5.59 -1.08
C ALA A 43 12.23 5.44 -2.52
N GLU A 44 12.71 4.45 -3.27
CA GLU A 44 12.29 4.16 -4.63
C GLU A 44 10.86 3.60 -4.68
N ILE A 45 10.50 2.69 -3.76
CA ILE A 45 9.13 2.20 -3.59
C ILE A 45 8.19 3.35 -3.22
N MET A 46 8.58 4.18 -2.25
CA MET A 46 7.79 5.34 -1.83
C MET A 46 7.62 6.34 -2.98
N ALA A 47 8.68 6.64 -3.74
CA ALA A 47 8.61 7.51 -4.90
C ALA A 47 7.67 6.95 -5.98
N THR A 48 7.66 5.63 -6.18
CA THR A 48 6.76 4.96 -7.12
C THR A 48 5.31 5.03 -6.65
N VAL A 49 5.05 4.77 -5.36
CA VAL A 49 3.72 4.91 -4.76
C VAL A 49 3.24 6.37 -4.83
N LEU A 50 4.10 7.34 -4.54
CA LEU A 50 3.79 8.77 -4.65
C LEU A 50 3.53 9.18 -6.11
N LYS A 51 4.28 8.67 -7.08
CA LYS A 51 4.04 8.93 -8.51
C LYS A 51 2.73 8.31 -8.98
N LEU A 52 2.42 7.09 -8.57
CA LEU A 52 1.14 6.43 -8.86
C LEU A 52 -0.03 7.19 -8.21
N THR A 53 0.13 7.56 -6.94
CA THR A 53 -0.85 8.37 -6.20
C THR A 53 -1.03 9.73 -6.87
N ASN A 54 0.05 10.40 -7.27
CA ASN A 54 -0.02 11.69 -7.96
C ASN A 54 -0.61 11.56 -9.38
N ALA A 55 -0.35 10.46 -10.08
CA ALA A 55 -0.95 10.19 -11.39
C ALA A 55 -2.45 9.89 -11.25
N VAL A 56 -2.86 9.14 -10.23
CA VAL A 56 -4.28 8.90 -9.93
C VAL A 56 -4.96 10.21 -9.51
N ILE A 57 -4.33 11.01 -8.63
CA ILE A 57 -4.84 12.31 -8.16
C ILE A 57 -4.85 13.38 -9.23
N SER A 58 -3.85 13.43 -10.11
CA SER A 58 -3.75 14.44 -11.17
C SER A 58 -4.57 14.11 -12.42
N THR A 59 -5.30 13.00 -12.44
CA THR A 59 -6.17 12.64 -13.56
C THR A 59 -7.64 12.80 -13.14
N ASP A 60 -8.50 13.20 -14.08
CA ASP A 60 -9.98 13.21 -13.97
C ASP A 60 -10.60 11.89 -13.48
N LEU A 61 -9.79 10.85 -13.29
CA LEU A 61 -10.16 9.55 -12.75
C LEU A 61 -10.59 9.65 -11.27
N ILE A 62 -9.95 10.46 -10.42
CA ILE A 62 -10.46 10.65 -9.04
C ILE A 62 -11.81 11.33 -9.06
N ASP A 63 -12.00 12.37 -9.87
CA ASP A 63 -13.29 13.04 -10.01
C ASP A 63 -14.38 12.08 -10.52
N VAL A 64 -14.05 11.20 -11.46
CA VAL A 64 -14.98 10.17 -11.97
C VAL A 64 -15.29 9.11 -10.92
N LEU A 65 -14.29 8.68 -10.14
CA LEU A 65 -14.47 7.73 -9.04
C LEU A 65 -15.28 8.34 -7.89
N GLU A 66 -15.00 9.60 -7.52
CA GLU A 66 -15.73 10.33 -6.50
C GLU A 66 -17.20 10.48 -6.90
N ARG A 67 -17.47 10.91 -8.14
CA ARG A 67 -18.84 11.02 -8.66
C ARG A 67 -19.53 9.67 -8.77
N GLY A 68 -18.82 8.61 -9.16
CA GLY A 68 -19.35 7.25 -9.22
C GLY A 68 -19.66 6.66 -7.83
N MET A 69 -18.85 6.96 -6.82
CA MET A 69 -19.11 6.56 -5.42
C MET A 69 -20.27 7.32 -4.78
N GLN A 70 -20.57 8.53 -5.27
CA GLN A 70 -21.75 9.30 -4.86
C GLN A 70 -23.02 8.88 -5.60
N ASP A 71 -22.97 7.90 -6.51
CA ASP A 71 -24.11 7.46 -7.29
C ASP A 71 -25.18 6.77 -6.41
N PRO A 72 -26.41 7.32 -6.32
CA PRO A 72 -27.49 6.71 -5.57
C PRO A 72 -27.92 5.32 -6.08
N GLU A 73 -27.69 5.01 -7.37
CA GLU A 73 -27.94 3.68 -7.93
C GLU A 73 -26.89 2.66 -7.47
N LEU A 74 -25.63 3.08 -7.35
CA LEU A 74 -24.58 2.25 -6.77
C LEU A 74 -24.87 1.96 -5.30
N ASP A 75 -25.24 2.96 -4.51
CA ASP A 75 -25.58 2.79 -3.09
C ASP A 75 -26.73 1.78 -2.90
N LYS A 76 -27.78 1.89 -3.72
CA LYS A 76 -28.88 0.91 -3.75
C LYS A 76 -28.43 -0.49 -4.15
N ALA A 77 -27.56 -0.61 -5.16
CA ALA A 77 -27.04 -1.90 -5.59
C ALA A 77 -26.08 -2.54 -4.58
N LEU A 78 -25.40 -1.75 -3.75
CA LEU A 78 -24.59 -2.27 -2.64
C LEU A 78 -25.46 -2.80 -1.50
N LEU A 79 -26.60 -2.16 -1.24
CA LEU A 79 -27.57 -2.60 -0.22
C LEU A 79 -28.41 -3.80 -0.67
N ASP A 80 -28.81 -3.84 -1.94
CA ASP A 80 -29.54 -4.95 -2.55
C ASP A 80 -28.99 -5.27 -3.96
N PRO A 81 -28.00 -6.17 -4.06
CA PRO A 81 -27.31 -6.43 -5.32
C PRO A 81 -28.24 -7.07 -6.35
N PRO A 82 -28.40 -6.44 -7.54
CA PRO A 82 -29.29 -6.94 -8.57
C PRO A 82 -28.80 -8.28 -9.12
N LYS A 83 -29.71 -9.26 -9.23
CA LYS A 83 -29.41 -10.55 -9.87
C LYS A 83 -29.41 -10.39 -11.39
N ILE A 84 -28.23 -10.24 -11.97
CA ILE A 84 -28.09 -10.16 -13.43
C ILE A 84 -28.16 -11.58 -14.02
N GLY A 85 -29.25 -11.88 -14.73
CA GLY A 85 -29.38 -13.12 -15.52
C GLY A 85 -28.77 -12.98 -16.92
N LEU A 86 -28.67 -14.08 -17.68
CA LEU A 86 -28.10 -14.09 -19.04
C LEU A 86 -28.76 -13.07 -19.99
N GLY A 87 -30.09 -12.88 -19.89
CA GLY A 87 -30.80 -11.85 -20.66
C GLY A 87 -30.51 -10.41 -20.18
N GLY A 88 -30.22 -10.24 -18.89
CA GLY A 88 -29.81 -8.95 -18.32
C GLY A 88 -28.42 -8.52 -18.79
N LEU A 89 -27.49 -9.47 -18.93
CA LEU A 89 -26.15 -9.20 -19.48
C LEU A 89 -26.21 -8.73 -20.94
N ILE A 90 -27.04 -9.37 -21.78
CA ILE A 90 -27.22 -8.96 -23.17
C ILE A 90 -27.81 -7.54 -23.25
N LYS A 91 -28.73 -7.21 -22.34
CA LYS A 91 -29.30 -5.87 -22.25
C LYS A 91 -28.25 -4.83 -21.84
N GLN A 92 -27.37 -5.16 -20.89
CA GLN A 92 -26.27 -4.28 -20.48
C GLN A 92 -25.21 -4.09 -21.56
N MET A 93 -24.99 -5.06 -22.44
CA MET A 93 -24.09 -4.86 -23.58
C MET A 93 -24.57 -3.77 -24.54
N GLY A 94 -25.87 -3.48 -24.58
CA GLY A 94 -26.44 -2.37 -25.36
C GLY A 94 -26.47 -1.04 -24.61
N ASP A 95 -26.08 -1.02 -23.34
CA ASP A 95 -26.10 0.18 -22.50
C ASP A 95 -24.85 1.04 -22.74
N GLU A 96 -25.05 2.34 -22.96
CA GLU A 96 -23.95 3.26 -23.30
C GLU A 96 -22.97 3.46 -22.15
N ASP A 97 -23.44 3.47 -20.91
CA ASP A 97 -22.58 3.73 -19.74
C ASP A 97 -21.78 2.48 -19.39
N PHE A 98 -22.38 1.29 -19.55
CA PHE A 98 -21.66 0.02 -19.52
C PHE A 98 -20.56 -0.05 -20.60
N GLN A 99 -20.86 0.35 -21.84
CA GLN A 99 -19.88 0.36 -22.93
C GLN A 99 -18.73 1.33 -22.68
N LYS A 100 -19.02 2.55 -22.20
CA LYS A 100 -18.00 3.55 -21.84
C LYS A 100 -17.11 3.03 -20.70
N GLY A 101 -17.69 2.47 -19.64
CA GLY A 101 -16.95 1.87 -18.53
C GLY A 101 -16.04 0.72 -18.97
N MET A 102 -16.58 -0.20 -19.78
CA MET A 102 -15.82 -1.30 -20.35
C MET A 102 -14.68 -0.82 -21.28
N GLY A 103 -14.90 0.25 -22.04
CA GLY A 103 -13.88 0.86 -22.89
C GLY A 103 -12.68 1.38 -22.11
N VAL A 104 -12.92 2.07 -20.99
CA VAL A 104 -11.86 2.53 -20.07
C VAL A 104 -11.10 1.33 -19.47
N MET A 105 -11.83 0.33 -18.97
CA MET A 105 -11.23 -0.88 -18.39
C MET A 105 -10.36 -1.65 -19.40
N LEU A 106 -10.83 -1.85 -20.63
CA LEU A 106 -10.06 -2.51 -21.68
C LEU A 106 -8.81 -1.71 -22.07
N THR A 107 -8.89 -0.38 -22.04
CA THR A 107 -7.76 0.50 -22.33
C THR A 107 -6.70 0.38 -21.25
N LEU A 108 -7.11 0.32 -19.98
CA LEU A 108 -6.22 0.07 -18.84
C LEU A 108 -5.55 -1.31 -18.95
N VAL A 109 -6.31 -2.37 -19.22
CA VAL A 109 -5.76 -3.73 -19.39
C VAL A 109 -4.74 -3.78 -20.53
N LYS A 110 -5.01 -3.13 -21.67
CA LYS A 110 -4.07 -3.04 -22.80
C LYS A 110 -2.82 -2.24 -22.44
N ALA A 111 -2.96 -1.17 -21.66
CA ALA A 111 -1.81 -0.38 -21.20
C ALA A 111 -0.89 -1.20 -20.30
N ILE A 112 -1.46 -1.98 -19.36
CA ILE A 112 -0.71 -2.91 -18.51
C ILE A 112 0.00 -3.95 -19.37
N GLY A 113 -0.72 -4.61 -20.30
CA GLY A 113 -0.12 -5.64 -21.17
C GLY A 113 1.08 -5.12 -21.99
N ARG A 114 1.01 -3.89 -22.52
CA ARG A 114 2.14 -3.26 -23.21
C ARG A 114 3.32 -2.96 -22.30
N ALA A 115 3.06 -2.64 -21.04
CA ALA A 115 4.11 -2.38 -20.06
C ALA A 115 4.81 -3.67 -19.59
N THR A 116 4.19 -4.83 -19.78
CA THR A 116 4.77 -6.15 -19.46
C THR A 116 5.64 -6.72 -20.59
N GLU A 117 5.61 -6.13 -21.79
CA GLU A 117 6.46 -6.55 -22.93
C GLU A 117 7.89 -5.94 -22.88
N GLU A 118 8.28 -5.30 -21.77
CA GLU A 118 9.69 -4.95 -21.45
C GLU A 118 10.38 -6.04 -20.61
#